data_AF-X6LIA9-F1
#
_entry.id   AF-X6LIA9-F1
#
_cell.length_a   1.000
_cell.length_b   1.000
_cell.length_c   1.000
_cell.angle_alpha   90.00
_cell.angle_beta   90.00
_cell.angle_gamma   90.00
#
_symmetry.space_group_name_H-M   'P 1'
#
loop_
_entity.id
_entity.type
_entity.pdbx_description
1 polymer ?
#
loop_
_entity_poly.entity_id
_entity_poly.type
_entity_poly.pdbx_seq_one_letter_code
_entity_poly.pdbx_strand_id
1 'polypeptide(L)'
;MNVENSIKKKFDEGWDLFSFLIFRIFLLFEVCIRIKREGRSFVGLPRGIAFKQVYEKGVKELQVQLTTYWDYITTEEFKRKCPDLMDDWSCNVVNRLMNLNPCNEMSLV
;
A
#
# COMPACT_ATOMS: atom_id res chain seq x y z
N MET A 1 -18.49 -0.90 27.50
CA MET A 1 -18.51 -0.44 26.10
C MET A 1 -17.77 -1.48 25.28
N ASN A 2 -18.45 -2.21 24.39
CA ASN A 2 -17.89 -3.36 23.70
C ASN A 2 -16.88 -2.91 22.62
N VAL A 3 -15.68 -3.49 22.57
CA VAL A 3 -14.58 -3.05 21.69
C VAL A 3 -14.99 -3.08 20.21
N GLU A 4 -15.80 -4.06 19.81
CA GLU A 4 -16.37 -4.16 18.45
C GLU A 4 -17.21 -2.93 18.06
N ASN A 5 -18.00 -2.38 18.99
CA ASN A 5 -18.80 -1.19 18.72
C ASN A 5 -17.93 0.07 18.61
N SER A 6 -16.78 0.11 19.28
CA SER A 6 -15.82 1.21 19.14
C SER A 6 -15.08 1.16 17.81
N ILE A 7 -14.79 -0.04 17.29
CA ILE A 7 -14.15 -0.20 15.98
C ILE A 7 -15.14 0.25 14.91
N LYS A 8 -16.39 -0.24 14.96
CA LYS A 8 -17.44 0.09 13.99
C LYS A 8 -17.69 1.60 13.88
N LYS A 9 -17.81 2.29 15.01
CA LYS A 9 -18.03 3.75 15.05
C LYS A 9 -16.87 4.56 14.44
N LYS A 10 -15.63 4.06 14.54
CA LYS A 10 -14.44 4.71 13.96
C LYS A 10 -14.39 4.60 12.43
N PHE A 11 -15.07 3.60 11.84
CA PHE A 11 -15.14 3.44 10.39
C PHE A 11 -16.21 4.33 9.75
N ASP A 12 -17.26 4.70 10.50
CA ASP A 12 -18.38 5.50 10.00
C ASP A 12 -18.10 7.02 9.94
N GLU A 13 -17.12 7.52 10.71
CA GLU A 13 -16.76 8.96 10.76
C GLU A 13 -15.87 9.44 9.59
N GLY A 14 -15.56 8.56 8.64
CA GLY A 14 -14.63 8.87 7.56
C GLY A 14 -13.19 8.92 8.07
N TRP A 15 -12.30 8.18 7.42
CA TRP A 15 -10.90 8.20 7.81
C TRP A 15 -10.21 9.42 7.22
N ASP A 16 -9.44 10.14 8.03
CA ASP A 16 -8.37 10.97 7.50
C ASP A 16 -7.44 10.09 6.63
N LEU A 17 -7.05 10.61 5.47
CA LEU A 17 -6.37 9.87 4.40
C LEU A 17 -5.08 9.21 4.90
N PHE A 18 -4.38 9.88 5.81
CA PHE A 18 -3.14 9.41 6.42
C PHE A 18 -3.39 8.23 7.36
N SER A 19 -4.40 8.34 8.22
CA SER A 19 -4.82 7.27 9.13
C SER A 19 -5.26 6.01 8.38
N PHE A 20 -5.99 6.19 7.27
CA PHE A 20 -6.40 5.09 6.39
C PHE A 20 -5.22 4.39 5.72
N LEU A 21 -4.29 5.16 5.16
CA LEU A 21 -3.13 4.63 4.44
C LEU A 21 -2.20 3.86 5.38
N ILE A 22 -1.96 4.38 6.59
CA ILE A 22 -1.19 3.68 7.62
C ILE A 22 -1.85 2.34 7.99
N PHE A 23 -3.16 2.34 8.24
CA PHE A 23 -3.88 1.12 8.58
C PHE A 23 -3.76 0.07 7.47
N ARG A 24 -3.90 0.49 6.21
CA ARG A 24 -3.79 -0.40 5.04
C ARG A 24 -2.38 -1.00 4.89
N ILE A 25 -1.34 -0.21 5.12
CA ILE A 25 0.06 -0.68 5.11
C ILE A 25 0.28 -1.73 6.21
N PHE A 26 -0.16 -1.47 7.45
CA PHE A 26 0.00 -2.43 8.56
C PHE A 26 -0.76 -3.73 8.29
N LEU A 27 -1.99 -3.64 7.79
CA LEU A 27 -2.80 -4.81 7.46
C LEU A 27 -2.14 -5.66 6.37
N LEU A 28 -1.62 -5.04 5.30
CA LEU A 28 -0.93 -5.76 4.23
C LEU A 28 0.38 -6.39 4.71
N PHE A 29 1.14 -5.68 5.52
CA PHE A 29 2.36 -6.20 6.12
C PHE A 29 2.07 -7.41 6.99
N GLU A 30 1.06 -7.32 7.86
CA GLU A 30 0.62 -8.42 8.70
C GLU A 30 0.19 -9.64 7.88
N VAL A 31 -0.62 -9.43 6.83
CA VAL A 31 -1.03 -10.51 5.91
C VAL A 31 0.19 -11.14 5.24
N CYS A 32 1.15 -10.35 4.75
CA CYS A 32 2.38 -10.86 4.14
C CYS A 32 3.22 -11.68 5.12
N ILE A 33 3.30 -11.26 6.39
CA ILE A 33 4.03 -11.97 7.45
C ILE A 33 3.33 -13.28 7.81
N ARG A 34 2.00 -13.27 7.98
CA ARG A 34 1.21 -14.48 8.28
C ARG A 34 1.33 -15.49 7.16
N ILE A 35 1.19 -15.05 5.92
CA ILE A 35 1.45 -15.86 4.72
C ILE A 35 2.86 -16.44 4.81
N LYS A 36 3.91 -15.61 4.88
CA LYS A 36 5.32 -16.07 4.94
C LYS A 36 5.60 -17.10 6.05
N ARG A 37 4.96 -16.97 7.22
CA ARG A 37 5.13 -17.89 8.35
C ARG A 37 4.37 -19.21 8.19
N GLU A 38 3.16 -19.19 7.63
CA GLU A 38 2.29 -20.37 7.57
C GLU A 38 2.63 -21.34 6.44
N GLY A 39 3.47 -20.94 5.49
CA GLY A 39 4.27 -21.79 4.60
C GLY A 39 3.54 -22.74 3.63
N ARG A 40 2.34 -23.26 3.93
CA ARG A 40 1.62 -24.29 3.15
C ARG A 40 0.10 -24.33 3.31
N SER A 41 -0.53 -23.69 4.30
CA SER A 41 -1.98 -23.78 4.46
C SER A 41 -2.60 -22.59 5.18
N PHE A 42 -2.87 -21.51 4.43
CA PHE A 42 -3.80 -20.50 4.90
C PHE A 42 -5.21 -21.07 4.75
N VAL A 43 -5.91 -21.36 5.86
CA VAL A 43 -7.24 -21.99 5.88
C VAL A 43 -8.30 -21.16 5.13
N GLY A 44 -8.00 -19.90 4.80
CA GLY A 44 -8.86 -19.01 4.01
C GLY A 44 -8.42 -18.72 2.56
N LEU A 45 -7.34 -19.32 2.03
CA LEU A 45 -6.97 -19.09 0.63
C LEU A 45 -7.77 -19.99 -0.32
N PRO A 46 -8.30 -19.47 -1.44
CA PRO A 46 -8.95 -20.28 -2.47
C PRO A 46 -8.02 -21.40 -2.95
N ARG A 47 -8.55 -22.63 -2.94
CA ARG A 47 -7.83 -23.85 -3.36
C ARG A 47 -7.52 -23.76 -4.86
N GLY A 48 -6.33 -23.26 -5.20
CA GLY A 48 -5.89 -23.12 -6.59
C GLY A 48 -4.92 -21.98 -6.85
N ILE A 49 -4.86 -20.96 -6.00
CA ILE A 49 -3.85 -19.89 -6.13
C ILE A 49 -2.58 -20.33 -5.42
N ALA A 50 -1.45 -20.34 -6.14
CA ALA A 50 -0.16 -20.64 -5.53
C ALA A 50 0.15 -19.56 -4.49
N PHE A 51 0.38 -19.97 -3.24
CA PHE A 51 0.81 -19.13 -2.13
C PHE A 51 1.83 -18.04 -2.52
N LYS A 52 2.78 -18.41 -3.39
CA LYS A 52 3.80 -17.53 -3.97
C LYS A 52 3.20 -16.32 -4.68
N GLN A 53 2.14 -16.50 -5.47
CA GLN A 53 1.48 -15.42 -6.21
C GLN A 53 0.78 -14.43 -5.28
N VAL A 54 0.12 -14.91 -4.21
CA VAL A 54 -0.54 -14.02 -3.23
C VAL A 54 0.50 -13.23 -2.44
N TYR A 55 1.59 -13.88 -2.03
CA TYR A 55 2.70 -13.21 -1.37
C TYR A 55 3.34 -12.14 -2.28
N GLU A 56 3.69 -12.50 -3.52
CA GLU A 56 4.27 -11.55 -4.49
C GLU A 56 3.35 -10.37 -4.77
N LYS A 57 2.04 -10.61 -4.94
CA LYS A 57 1.06 -9.54 -5.11
C LYS A 57 0.97 -8.65 -3.86
N GLY A 58 0.96 -9.25 -2.67
CA GLY A 58 0.94 -8.53 -1.40
C GLY A 58 2.18 -7.66 -1.20
N VAL A 59 3.36 -8.17 -1.54
CA VAL A 59 4.62 -7.39 -1.47
C VAL A 59 4.60 -6.22 -2.45
N LYS A 60 4.12 -6.41 -3.68
CA LYS A 60 3.99 -5.32 -4.66
C LYS A 60 3.03 -4.24 -4.19
N GLU A 61 1.86 -4.63 -3.68
CA GLU A 61 0.87 -3.69 -3.14
C GLU A 61 1.43 -2.92 -1.94
N LEU A 62 2.15 -3.59 -1.04
CA LEU A 62 2.79 -2.97 0.11
C LEU A 62 3.86 -1.96 -0.32
N GLN A 63 4.68 -2.31 -1.31
CA GLN A 63 5.68 -1.41 -1.88
C GLN A 63 5.01 -0.14 -2.43
N VAL A 64 3.95 -0.27 -3.23
CA VAL A 64 3.21 0.86 -3.79
C VAL A 64 2.65 1.77 -2.69
N GLN A 65 2.01 1.20 -1.66
CA GLN A 65 1.44 2.02 -0.60
C GLN A 65 2.49 2.74 0.25
N LEU A 66 3.61 2.07 0.55
CA LEU A 66 4.73 2.69 1.26
C LEU A 66 5.34 3.83 0.45
N THR A 67 5.54 3.66 -0.86
CA THR A 67 6.07 4.73 -1.72
C THR A 67 5.09 5.90 -1.83
N THR A 68 3.79 5.64 -1.98
CA THR A 68 2.76 6.69 -2.01
C THR A 68 2.72 7.46 -0.68
N TYR A 69 2.81 6.75 0.44
CA TYR A 69 2.86 7.37 1.77
C TYR A 69 4.12 8.23 1.94
N TRP A 70 5.27 7.74 1.48
CA TRP A 70 6.52 8.48 1.50
C TRP A 70 6.47 9.74 0.63
N ASP A 71 5.91 9.64 -0.59
CA ASP A 71 5.76 10.77 -1.50
C ASP A 71 4.81 11.83 -0.92
N TYR A 72 3.74 11.41 -0.24
CA TYR A 72 2.84 12.30 0.48
C TYR A 72 3.56 13.08 1.58
N ILE A 73 4.26 12.38 2.50
CA ILE A 73 4.99 13.04 3.59
C ILE A 73 6.04 14.01 3.04
N THR A 74 6.79 13.57 2.02
CA THR A 74 7.86 14.38 1.43
C THR A 74 7.28 15.66 0.82
N THR A 75 6.16 15.55 0.10
CA THR A 75 5.46 16.69 -0.49
C THR A 75 4.99 17.68 0.57
N GLU A 76 4.38 17.20 1.66
CA GLU A 76 3.92 18.06 2.75
C GLU A 76 5.08 18.74 3.50
N GLU A 77 6.19 18.03 3.71
CA GLU A 77 7.39 18.61 4.32
C GLU A 77 8.09 19.63 3.41
N PHE A 78 8.18 19.37 2.10
CA PHE A 78 8.79 20.28 1.13
C PHE A 78 7.98 21.56 0.98
N LYS A 79 6.65 21.47 0.82
CA LYS A 79 5.76 22.65 0.84
C LYS A 79 5.99 23.54 2.06
N ARG A 80 6.24 22.94 3.22
CA ARG A 80 6.43 23.67 4.49
C ARG A 80 7.83 24.27 4.64
N LYS A 81 8.88 23.53 4.27
CA LYS A 81 10.28 23.88 4.62
C LYS A 81 11.10 24.37 3.44
N CYS A 82 10.88 23.81 2.25
CA CYS A 82 11.71 24.02 1.07
C CYS A 82 10.84 23.94 -0.21
N PRO A 83 9.94 24.91 -0.44
CA PRO A 83 8.99 24.86 -1.56
C PRO A 83 9.71 24.81 -2.92
N ASP A 84 10.90 25.38 -3.02
CA ASP A 84 11.72 25.39 -4.25
C ASP A 84 12.13 23.97 -4.71
N LEU A 85 12.14 22.97 -3.80
CA LEU A 85 12.44 21.57 -4.13
C LEU A 85 11.22 20.79 -4.63
N MET A 86 10.03 21.39 -4.69
CA MET A 86 8.81 20.70 -5.14
C MET A 86 8.86 20.35 -6.62
N ASP A 87 9.43 21.21 -7.46
CA ASP A 87 9.55 20.96 -8.89
C ASP A 87 10.50 19.79 -9.16
N ASP A 88 11.66 19.79 -8.50
CA ASP A 88 12.64 18.70 -8.57
C ASP A 88 12.05 17.35 -8.10
N TRP A 89 11.30 17.38 -6.99
CA TRP A 89 10.62 16.20 -6.48
C TRP A 89 9.55 15.68 -7.45
N SER A 90 8.75 16.58 -8.01
CA SER A 90 7.69 16.23 -8.96
C SER A 90 8.27 15.61 -10.22
N CYS A 91 9.35 16.19 -10.76
CA CYS A 91 10.09 15.62 -11.89
C CYS A 91 10.64 14.22 -11.57
N ASN A 92 11.14 14.00 -10.35
CA ASN A 92 11.61 12.69 -9.92
C ASN A 92 10.48 11.66 -9.84
N VAL A 93 9.31 12.02 -9.26
CA VAL A 93 8.13 11.14 -9.24
C VAL A 93 7.70 10.76 -10.66
N VAL A 94 7.60 11.74 -11.57
CA VAL A 94 7.25 11.50 -12.97
C VAL A 94 8.27 10.59 -13.65
N ASN A 95 9.56 10.83 -13.46
CA ASN A 95 10.61 9.98 -14.03
C ASN A 95 10.53 8.55 -13.49
N ARG A 96 10.26 8.35 -12.19
CA ARG A 96 10.06 7.01 -11.61
C ARG A 96 8.84 6.31 -12.23
N LEU A 97 7.74 7.03 -12.43
CA LEU A 97 6.52 6.50 -13.06
C LEU A 97 6.72 6.16 -14.54
N MET A 98 7.43 7.01 -15.29
CA MET A 98 7.68 6.79 -16.72
C MET A 98 8.71 5.68 -16.97
N ASN A 99 9.66 5.50 -16.06
CA ASN A 99 10.67 4.44 -16.13
C ASN A 99 10.23 3.11 -15.49
N LEU A 100 9.06 3.09 -14.84
CA LEU A 100 8.36 1.84 -14.55
C LEU A 100 7.87 1.30 -15.89
N ASN A 101 8.66 0.41 -16.48
CA ASN A 101 8.31 -0.31 -17.71
C ASN A 101 6.85 -0.79 -17.58
N PRO A 102 5.93 -0.42 -18.50
CA PRO A 102 4.53 -0.81 -18.44
C PRO A 102 4.39 -2.30 -18.81
N CYS A 103 4.98 -3.20 -18.02
CA CYS A 103 4.78 -4.63 -18.16
C CYS A 103 3.46 -5.02 -17.47
N ASN A 104 2.38 -4.79 -18.21
CA ASN A 104 1.30 -5.73 -18.51
C ASN A 104 0.03 -4.94 -18.79
N GLU A 105 -0.02 -4.29 -19.97
CA GLU A 105 -1.28 -4.32 -20.70
C GLU A 105 -1.67 -5.81 -20.81
N MET A 106 -2.77 -6.18 -20.17
CA MET A 106 -3.42 -7.45 -20.43
C MET A 106 -3.75 -7.49 -21.92
N SER A 107 -2.90 -8.15 -22.70
CA SER A 107 -3.26 -8.61 -24.04
C SER A 107 -4.41 -9.61 -23.87
N LEU A 108 -5.63 -9.09 -23.93
CA LEU A 108 -6.83 -9.85 -24.27
C LEU A 108 -6.90 -9.90 -25.79
N VAL A 109 -6.10 -10.80 -26.38
CA VAL A 109 -6.30 -11.32 -27.74
C VAL A 109 -6.13 -12.83 -27.66
#